data_AF-A0A935E7U0-F1
#
_entry.id   AF-A0A935E7U0-F1
#
_cell.length_a   1.000
_cell.length_b   1.000
_cell.length_c   1.000
_cell.angle_alpha   90.00
_cell.angle_beta   90.00
_cell.angle_gamma   90.00
#
_symmetry.space_group_name_H-M   'P 1'
#
loop_
_entity.id
_entity.type
_entity.pdbx_description
1 polymer ?
#
loop_
_entity_poly.entity_id
_entity_poly.type
_entity_poly.pdbx_seq_one_letter_code
_entity_poly.pdbx_strand_id
1 'polypeptide(L)'
;MSLLVDGAAWTALAAVIAMIVLALRRRLAVSRNQPSGAPLRWLASPGRAPMLHRRLRASVASVRSIVPPPSRRRGTSPWEADAAEVERLAAHLARELVRAARLPLVARHRALNPIATRVREHEAQARELIQLVARYDPVELDSDQWRERTDSLHTRLANLRAAGDELDRAEGLTVEPTAIERSPGVS
;
A
#
# COMPACT_ATOMS: atom_id res chain seq x y z
N MET A 1 17.50 -38.56 -23.86
CA MET A 1 16.57 -37.44 -24.13
C MET A 1 15.85 -36.92 -22.87
N SER A 2 15.75 -37.66 -21.77
CA SER A 2 15.03 -37.21 -20.56
C SER A 2 15.74 -36.12 -19.75
N LEU A 3 17.08 -36.09 -19.70
CA LEU A 3 17.85 -35.11 -18.91
C LEU A 3 17.78 -33.66 -19.43
N LEU A 4 17.43 -33.45 -20.70
CA LEU A 4 17.27 -32.11 -21.30
C LEU A 4 15.89 -31.49 -21.02
N VAL A 5 14.85 -32.33 -20.87
CA VAL A 5 13.48 -31.88 -20.59
C VAL A 5 13.36 -31.38 -19.16
N ASP A 6 14.08 -32.01 -18.23
CA ASP A 6 14.12 -31.59 -16.82
C ASP A 6 14.74 -30.18 -16.67
N GLY A 7 15.81 -29.88 -17.40
CA GLY A 7 16.44 -28.56 -17.36
C GLY A 7 15.54 -27.43 -17.86
N ALA A 8 14.77 -27.67 -18.93
CA ALA A 8 13.82 -26.70 -19.47
C ALA A 8 12.65 -26.42 -18.50
N ALA A 9 12.14 -27.44 -17.82
CA ALA A 9 11.08 -27.28 -16.83
C ALA A 9 11.56 -26.48 -15.59
N TRP A 10 12.76 -26.77 -15.07
CA TRP A 10 13.32 -26.03 -13.93
C TRP A 10 13.62 -24.57 -14.25
N THR A 11 14.13 -24.28 -15.44
CA THR A 11 14.40 -22.90 -15.89
C THR A 11 13.11 -22.11 -16.11
N ALA A 12 12.09 -22.72 -16.72
CA ALA A 12 10.77 -22.10 -16.86
C ALA A 12 10.13 -21.80 -15.49
N LEU A 13 10.19 -22.75 -14.55
CA LEU A 13 9.70 -22.54 -13.19
C LEU A 13 10.45 -21.41 -12.47
N ALA A 14 11.78 -21.39 -12.56
CA ALA A 14 12.60 -20.33 -11.98
C ALA A 14 12.27 -18.95 -12.58
N ALA A 15 12.04 -18.87 -13.90
CA ALA A 15 11.64 -17.63 -14.56
C ALA A 15 10.26 -17.13 -14.09
N VAL A 16 9.29 -18.04 -13.95
CA VAL A 16 7.96 -17.71 -13.41
C VAL A 16 8.06 -17.21 -11.97
N ILE A 17 8.80 -17.91 -11.10
CA ILE A 17 9.03 -17.49 -9.72
C ILE A 17 9.71 -16.11 -9.68
N ALA A 18 10.73 -15.88 -10.51
CA ALA A 18 11.42 -14.60 -10.60
C ALA A 18 10.47 -13.48 -11.05
N MET A 19 9.60 -13.73 -12.04
CA MET A 19 8.58 -12.77 -12.48
C MET A 19 7.57 -12.45 -11.38
N ILE A 20 7.10 -13.47 -10.64
CA ILE A 20 6.18 -13.28 -9.50
C ILE A 20 6.85 -12.43 -8.42
N VAL A 21 8.09 -12.74 -8.05
CA VAL A 21 8.86 -11.98 -7.05
C VAL A 21 9.08 -10.54 -7.52
N LEU A 22 9.41 -10.33 -8.79
CA LEU A 22 9.60 -8.99 -9.35
C LEU A 22 8.29 -8.19 -9.34
N ALA A 23 7.17 -8.82 -9.70
CA ALA A 23 5.85 -8.21 -9.66
C ALA A 23 5.44 -7.84 -8.22
N LEU A 24 5.69 -8.72 -7.24
CA LEU A 24 5.43 -8.45 -5.82
C LEU A 24 6.34 -7.34 -5.28
N ARG A 25 7.61 -7.31 -5.68
CA ARG A 25 8.54 -6.22 -5.31
C ARG A 25 8.12 -4.89 -5.92
N ARG A 26 7.63 -4.87 -7.16
CA ARG A 26 7.03 -3.68 -7.79
C ARG A 26 5.79 -3.23 -7.04
N ARG A 27 4.93 -4.16 -6.59
CA ARG A 27 3.79 -3.83 -5.74
C ARG A 27 4.22 -3.23 -4.41
N LEU A 28 5.32 -3.71 -3.81
CA LEU A 28 5.84 -3.19 -2.54
C LEU A 28 6.61 -1.86 -2.65
N ALA A 29 6.97 -1.42 -3.85
CA ALA A 29 7.65 -0.15 -4.03
C ALA A 29 6.70 1.02 -3.73
N VAL A 30 7.20 2.03 -3.02
CA VAL A 30 6.46 3.27 -2.75
C VAL A 30 6.44 4.16 -3.99
N SER A 31 7.56 4.25 -4.70
CA SER A 31 7.64 4.87 -6.03
C SER A 31 8.19 3.86 -7.04
N ARG A 32 7.66 3.89 -8.27
CA ARG A 32 8.13 3.02 -9.37
C ARG A 32 9.62 3.22 -9.67
N ASN A 33 10.13 4.43 -9.42
CA ASN A 33 11.49 4.82 -9.76
C ASN A 33 12.47 4.62 -8.58
N GLN A 34 11.96 4.35 -7.37
CA GLN A 34 12.80 4.19 -6.18
C GLN A 34 12.37 2.97 -5.37
N PRO A 35 13.02 1.81 -5.57
CA PRO A 35 12.72 0.62 -4.79
C PRO A 35 13.04 0.87 -3.32
N SER A 36 12.06 0.62 -2.43
CA SER A 36 12.21 0.83 -0.99
C SER A 36 12.93 -0.31 -0.26
N GLY A 37 13.13 -1.46 -0.92
CA GLY A 37 13.75 -2.64 -0.30
C GLY A 37 12.90 -3.31 0.78
N ALA A 38 11.58 -3.12 0.76
CA ALA A 38 10.68 -3.69 1.77
C ALA A 38 10.65 -5.23 1.71
N PRO A 39 10.74 -5.93 2.86
CA PRO A 39 10.63 -7.39 2.90
C PRO A 39 9.27 -7.89 2.39
N LEU A 40 9.25 -8.97 1.60
CA LEU A 40 8.01 -9.56 1.08
C LEU A 40 6.99 -9.92 2.17
N ARG A 41 7.47 -10.35 3.35
CA ARG A 41 6.64 -10.65 4.53
C ARG A 41 5.78 -9.48 5.02
N TRP A 42 6.08 -8.23 4.64
CA TRP A 42 5.25 -7.08 5.00
C TRP A 42 3.89 -7.05 4.32
N LEU A 43 3.70 -7.83 3.24
CA LEU A 43 2.40 -7.98 2.58
C LEU A 43 1.35 -8.65 3.47
N ALA A 44 1.76 -9.52 4.39
CA ALA A 44 0.85 -10.26 5.28
C ALA A 44 1.02 -9.92 6.76
N SER A 45 2.10 -9.23 7.15
CA SER A 45 2.37 -8.95 8.56
C SER A 45 1.57 -7.73 9.09
N PRO A 46 0.89 -7.85 10.25
CA PRO A 46 0.18 -6.74 10.90
C PRO A 46 1.09 -5.82 11.75
N GLY A 47 2.42 -5.95 11.64
CA GLY A 47 3.35 -5.15 12.45
C GLY A 47 3.31 -3.64 12.14
N ARG A 48 3.76 -2.82 13.10
CA ARG A 48 3.79 -1.35 12.99
C ARG A 48 4.58 -0.83 11.79
N ALA A 49 5.75 -1.41 11.49
CA ALA A 49 6.54 -1.01 10.32
C ALA A 49 5.85 -1.32 8.98
N PRO A 50 5.32 -2.55 8.73
CA PRO A 50 4.44 -2.83 7.61
C PRO A 50 3.26 -1.86 7.49
N MET A 51 2.59 -1.54 8.61
CA MET A 51 1.45 -0.62 8.61
C MET A 51 1.86 0.79 8.14
N LEU A 52 2.95 1.35 8.67
CA LEU A 52 3.46 2.67 8.24
C LEU A 52 3.87 2.66 6.76
N HIS A 53 4.44 1.56 6.27
CA HIS A 53 4.78 1.40 4.86
C HIS A 53 3.54 1.34 3.95
N ARG A 54 2.48 0.64 4.36
CA ARG A 54 1.19 0.64 3.65
C ARG A 54 0.58 2.04 3.57
N ARG A 55 0.65 2.80 4.67
CA ARG A 55 0.18 4.19 4.72
C ARG A 55 0.93 5.10 3.75
N LEU A 56 2.26 5.02 3.71
CA LEU A 56 3.08 5.75 2.71
C LEU A 56 2.67 5.39 1.29
N ARG A 57 2.47 4.09 1.00
CA ARG A 57 2.01 3.63 -0.31
C ARG A 57 0.63 4.18 -0.67
N ALA A 58 -0.30 4.18 0.29
CA ALA A 58 -1.63 4.73 0.10
C ALA A 58 -1.59 6.24 -0.19
N SER A 59 -0.78 7.00 0.56
CA SER A 59 -0.56 8.43 0.35
C SER A 59 -0.06 8.74 -1.07
N VAL A 60 1.01 8.04 -1.50
CA VAL A 60 1.56 8.21 -2.86
C VAL A 60 0.56 7.78 -3.93
N ALA A 61 -0.17 6.67 -3.72
CA ALA A 61 -1.20 6.22 -4.65
C ALA A 61 -2.34 7.25 -4.80
N SER A 62 -2.74 7.91 -3.71
CA SER A 62 -3.74 8.99 -3.73
C SER A 62 -3.23 10.19 -4.53
N VAL A 63 -2.00 10.64 -4.29
CA VAL A 63 -1.39 11.73 -5.07
C VAL A 63 -1.30 11.35 -6.55
N ARG A 64 -0.84 10.14 -6.88
CA ARG A 64 -0.73 9.66 -8.26
C ARG A 64 -2.05 9.42 -8.95
N SER A 65 -3.13 9.22 -8.20
CA SER A 65 -4.45 9.19 -8.80
C SER A 65 -4.79 10.56 -9.37
N ILE A 66 -4.42 11.65 -8.69
CA ILE A 66 -4.72 13.04 -9.05
C ILE A 66 -3.69 13.62 -10.01
N VAL A 67 -2.40 13.42 -9.74
CA VAL A 67 -1.28 13.83 -10.60
C VAL A 67 -0.65 12.58 -11.23
N PRO A 68 -1.23 12.08 -12.33
CA PRO A 68 -0.71 10.91 -13.02
C PRO A 68 0.73 11.15 -13.52
N PRO A 69 1.55 10.09 -13.65
CA PRO A 69 2.90 10.23 -14.16
C PRO A 69 2.90 10.74 -15.62
N PRO A 70 3.99 11.38 -16.06
CA PRO A 70 4.12 11.87 -17.42
C PRO A 70 3.99 10.70 -18.39
N SER A 71 3.17 10.89 -19.41
CA SER A 71 3.02 9.97 -20.54
C SER A 71 3.52 10.68 -21.79
N ARG A 72 4.14 9.97 -22.73
CA ARG A 72 4.59 10.56 -24.02
C ARG A 72 3.47 11.30 -24.78
N ARG A 73 2.20 11.02 -24.44
CA ARG A 73 1.01 11.64 -25.05
C ARG A 73 0.40 12.77 -24.22
N ARG A 74 0.81 12.97 -22.97
CA ARG A 74 0.22 13.93 -22.03
C ARG A 74 1.26 15.00 -21.70
N GLY A 75 0.90 16.28 -21.83
CA GLY A 75 1.78 17.39 -21.47
C GLY A 75 2.23 17.33 -20.00
N THR A 76 3.33 18.00 -19.69
CA THR A 76 3.87 18.12 -18.33
C THR A 76 2.86 18.87 -17.46
N SER A 77 2.42 18.25 -16.36
CA SER A 77 1.52 18.92 -15.40
C SER A 77 2.34 19.89 -14.54
N PRO A 78 1.83 21.09 -14.22
CA PRO A 78 2.52 22.01 -13.31
C PRO A 78 2.75 21.38 -11.92
N TRP A 79 1.90 20.43 -11.52
CA TRP A 79 1.96 19.71 -10.24
C TRP A 79 2.92 18.51 -10.24
N GLU A 80 3.55 18.22 -11.37
CA GLU A 80 4.41 17.04 -11.51
C GLU A 80 5.64 17.11 -10.61
N ALA A 81 6.23 18.30 -10.47
CA ALA A 81 7.39 18.52 -9.61
C ALA A 81 7.06 18.27 -8.13
N ASP A 82 5.92 18.77 -7.66
CA ASP A 82 5.45 18.59 -6.28
C ASP A 82 5.08 17.13 -6.01
N ALA A 83 4.37 16.48 -6.94
CA ALA A 83 4.06 15.06 -6.83
C ALA A 83 5.33 14.20 -6.81
N ALA A 84 6.33 14.54 -7.61
CA ALA A 84 7.62 13.86 -7.60
C ALA A 84 8.38 14.07 -6.28
N GLU A 85 8.30 15.25 -5.67
CA GLU A 85 8.89 15.51 -4.35
C GLU A 85 8.23 14.69 -3.25
N VAL A 86 6.89 14.66 -3.22
CA VAL A 86 6.13 13.78 -2.32
C VAL A 86 6.59 12.34 -2.46
N GLU A 87 6.75 11.83 -3.69
CA GLU A 87 7.27 10.47 -3.90
C GLU A 87 8.70 10.26 -3.41
N ARG A 88 9.60 11.24 -3.62
CA ARG A 88 10.98 11.18 -3.14
C ARG A 88 11.03 11.08 -1.63
N LEU A 89 10.27 11.91 -0.92
CA LEU A 89 10.16 11.90 0.54
C LEU A 89 9.57 10.58 1.05
N ALA A 90 8.49 10.10 0.43
CA ALA A 90 7.88 8.82 0.80
C ALA A 90 8.85 7.64 0.62
N ALA A 91 9.61 7.63 -0.49
CA ALA A 91 10.63 6.61 -0.74
C ALA A 91 11.79 6.69 0.26
N HIS A 92 12.20 7.90 0.67
CA HIS A 92 13.18 8.10 1.73
C HIS A 92 12.70 7.52 3.07
N LEU A 93 11.50 7.90 3.52
CA LEU A 93 10.89 7.39 4.76
C LEU A 93 10.72 5.87 4.73
N ALA A 94 10.37 5.30 3.57
CA ALA A 94 10.26 3.86 3.41
C ALA A 94 11.60 3.13 3.61
N ARG A 95 12.71 3.70 3.14
CA ARG A 95 14.06 3.16 3.38
C ARG A 95 14.43 3.25 4.86
N GLU A 96 14.10 4.35 5.53
CA GLU A 96 14.30 4.49 6.98
C GLU A 96 13.49 3.46 7.77
N LEU A 97 12.22 3.24 7.40
CA LEU A 97 11.38 2.18 8.00
C LEU A 97 12.02 0.80 7.86
N VAL A 98 12.55 0.47 6.68
CA VAL A 98 13.21 -0.81 6.45
C VAL A 98 14.47 -0.95 7.31
N ARG A 99 15.27 0.11 7.47
CA ARG A 99 16.43 0.12 8.35
C ARG A 99 16.02 -0.06 9.82
N ALA A 100 15.03 0.71 10.29
CA ALA A 100 14.54 0.62 11.66
C ALA A 100 13.94 -0.75 12.00
N ALA A 101 13.27 -1.40 11.04
CA ALA A 101 12.67 -2.72 11.23
C ALA A 101 13.68 -3.87 11.42
N ARG A 102 14.94 -3.66 11.03
CA ARG A 102 16.04 -4.62 11.23
C ARG A 102 16.67 -4.53 12.63
N LEU A 103 16.34 -3.50 13.41
CA LEU A 103 16.86 -3.34 14.76
C LEU A 103 16.24 -4.35 15.74
N PRO A 104 16.92 -4.65 16.87
CA PRO A 104 16.34 -5.38 17.99
C PRO A 104 15.05 -4.73 18.51
N LEU A 105 14.15 -5.51 19.13
CA LEU A 105 12.78 -5.10 19.43
C LEU A 105 12.67 -3.73 20.14
N VAL A 106 13.42 -3.53 21.22
CA VAL A 106 13.38 -2.29 22.02
C VAL A 106 13.89 -1.08 21.20
N ALA A 107 15.04 -1.24 20.53
CA ALA A 107 15.61 -0.19 19.68
C ALA A 107 14.72 0.13 18.48
N ARG A 108 14.08 -0.89 17.89
CA ARG A 108 13.09 -0.76 16.82
C ARG A 108 11.88 0.06 17.27
N HIS A 109 11.32 -0.20 18.45
CA HIS A 109 10.21 0.60 18.96
C HIS A 109 10.57 2.08 19.11
N ARG A 110 11.75 2.37 19.69
CA ARG A 110 12.25 3.75 19.82
C ARG A 110 12.47 4.42 18.47
N ALA A 111 13.07 3.72 17.51
CA ALA A 111 13.35 4.25 16.17
C ALA A 111 12.07 4.47 15.33
N LEU A 112 11.03 3.65 15.51
CA LEU A 112 9.79 3.77 14.73
C LEU A 112 8.91 4.96 15.15
N ASN A 113 9.03 5.46 16.38
CA ASN A 113 8.22 6.59 16.86
C ASN A 113 8.46 7.89 16.07
N PRO A 114 9.69 8.41 15.93
CA PRO A 114 9.94 9.61 15.14
C PRO A 114 9.60 9.41 13.65
N ILE A 115 9.79 8.19 13.11
CA ILE A 115 9.39 7.89 11.73
C ILE A 115 7.87 7.96 11.58
N ALA A 116 7.10 7.45 12.55
CA ALA A 116 5.65 7.53 12.51
C ALA A 116 5.13 8.98 12.49
N THR A 117 5.79 9.90 13.19
CA THR A 117 5.47 11.33 13.14
C THR A 117 5.75 11.90 11.75
N ARG A 118 6.93 11.66 11.19
CA ARG A 118 7.28 12.10 9.83
C ARG A 118 6.37 11.52 8.75
N VAL A 119 5.88 10.29 8.92
CA VAL A 119 4.87 9.69 8.02
C VAL A 119 3.55 10.46 8.08
N ARG A 120 3.10 10.89 9.27
CA ARG A 120 1.87 11.71 9.40
C ARG A 120 2.02 13.09 8.79
N GLU A 121 3.17 13.73 8.97
CA GLU A 121 3.49 15.02 8.34
C GLU A 121 3.48 14.89 6.82
N HIS A 122 4.12 13.84 6.30
CA HIS A 122 4.12 13.53 4.88
C HIS A 122 2.70 13.30 4.32
N GLU A 123 1.85 12.58 5.04
CA GLU A 123 0.44 12.41 4.66
C GLU A 123 -0.36 13.71 4.72
N ALA A 124 0.00 14.65 5.61
CA ALA A 124 -0.60 15.98 5.62
C ALA A 124 -0.19 16.77 4.38
N GLN A 125 1.10 16.78 4.03
CA GLN A 125 1.62 17.41 2.80
C GLN A 125 0.98 16.82 1.54
N ALA A 126 0.84 15.49 1.47
CA ALA A 126 0.18 14.83 0.36
C ALA A 126 -1.30 15.22 0.24
N ARG A 127 -2.02 15.32 1.37
CA ARG A 127 -3.42 15.80 1.38
C ARG A 127 -3.53 17.26 0.98
N GLU A 128 -2.62 18.11 1.43
CA GLU A 128 -2.57 19.52 1.05
C GLU A 128 -2.38 19.67 -0.47
N LEU A 129 -1.42 18.94 -1.06
CA LEU A 129 -1.23 18.91 -2.51
C LEU A 129 -2.50 18.43 -3.23
N ILE A 130 -3.14 17.36 -2.75
CA ILE A 130 -4.40 16.86 -3.31
C ILE A 130 -5.49 17.94 -3.30
N GLN A 131 -5.64 18.66 -2.19
CA GLN A 131 -6.60 19.76 -2.06
C GLN A 131 -6.24 20.95 -2.95
N LEU A 132 -4.95 21.25 -3.09
CA LEU A 132 -4.43 22.31 -3.93
C LEU A 132 -4.74 22.01 -5.40
N VAL A 133 -4.39 20.81 -5.87
CA VAL A 133 -4.71 20.38 -7.25
C VAL A 133 -6.22 20.43 -7.48
N ALA A 134 -7.03 19.88 -6.57
CA ALA A 134 -8.48 19.90 -6.71
C ALA A 134 -9.08 21.33 -6.74
N ARG A 135 -8.42 22.32 -6.11
CA ARG A 135 -8.88 23.72 -6.08
C ARG A 135 -8.48 24.50 -7.33
N TYR A 136 -7.25 24.29 -7.80
CA TYR A 136 -6.66 25.05 -8.91
C TYR A 136 -6.82 24.38 -10.27
N ASP A 137 -7.25 23.11 -10.30
CA ASP A 137 -7.61 22.37 -11.50
C ASP A 137 -9.10 21.95 -11.44
N PRO A 138 -10.06 22.89 -11.54
CA PRO A 138 -11.47 22.52 -11.58
C PRO A 138 -11.89 21.87 -12.92
N VAL A 139 -11.15 22.03 -14.02
CA VAL A 139 -11.55 21.55 -15.36
C VAL A 139 -10.34 21.38 -16.31
N GLU A 140 -9.86 20.15 -16.49
CA GLU A 140 -9.42 19.60 -17.79
C GLU A 140 -9.64 18.07 -17.87
N LEU A 141 -10.49 17.51 -17.01
CA LEU A 141 -11.00 16.15 -17.23
C LEU A 141 -12.21 16.28 -18.15
N ASP A 142 -12.04 15.86 -19.41
CA ASP A 142 -13.16 15.56 -20.29
C ASP A 142 -14.21 14.74 -19.51
N SER A 143 -15.49 15.04 -19.75
CA SER A 143 -16.64 14.48 -19.05
C SER A 143 -16.61 12.96 -18.92
N ASP A 144 -16.03 12.26 -19.90
CA ASP A 144 -15.85 10.81 -19.87
C ASP A 144 -14.72 10.35 -18.92
N GLN A 145 -13.62 11.09 -18.82
CA GLN A 145 -12.56 10.82 -17.85
C GLN A 145 -13.03 11.08 -16.41
N TRP A 146 -13.93 12.05 -16.22
CA TRP A 146 -14.55 12.30 -14.93
C TRP A 146 -15.49 11.14 -14.52
N ARG A 147 -16.29 10.63 -15.44
CA ARG A 147 -17.14 9.45 -15.21
C ARG A 147 -16.31 8.21 -14.87
N GLU A 148 -15.31 7.88 -15.69
CA GLU A 148 -14.44 6.73 -15.47
C GLU A 148 -13.74 6.79 -14.10
N ARG A 149 -13.31 7.98 -13.71
CA ARG A 149 -12.65 8.21 -12.41
C ARG A 149 -13.63 8.09 -11.24
N THR A 150 -14.85 8.60 -11.39
CA THR A 150 -15.90 8.51 -10.37
C THR A 150 -16.38 7.06 -10.18
N ASP A 151 -16.51 6.32 -11.28
CA ASP A 151 -16.87 4.89 -11.28
C ASP A 151 -15.75 4.04 -10.65
N SER A 152 -14.50 4.35 -10.94
CA SER A 152 -13.33 3.72 -10.32
C SER A 152 -13.30 3.95 -8.80
N LEU A 153 -13.60 5.17 -8.35
CA LEU A 153 -13.70 5.48 -6.91
C LEU A 153 -14.88 4.79 -6.23
N HIS A 154 -16.05 4.76 -6.88
CA HIS A 154 -17.22 4.04 -6.39
C HIS A 154 -16.94 2.56 -6.22
N THR A 155 -16.30 1.96 -7.23
CA THR A 155 -15.89 0.54 -7.19
C THR A 155 -14.93 0.28 -6.05
N ARG A 156 -13.95 1.16 -5.82
CA ARG A 156 -13.01 1.02 -4.69
C ARG A 156 -13.70 1.16 -3.33
N LEU A 157 -14.62 2.11 -3.18
CA LEU A 157 -15.40 2.27 -1.94
C LEU A 157 -16.31 1.07 -1.68
N ALA A 158 -16.95 0.52 -2.72
CA ALA A 158 -17.75 -0.70 -2.62
C ALA A 158 -16.89 -1.89 -2.17
N ASN A 159 -15.71 -2.07 -2.77
CA ASN A 159 -14.79 -3.14 -2.38
C ASN A 159 -14.26 -2.98 -0.95
N LEU A 160 -13.97 -1.75 -0.50
CA LEU A 160 -13.53 -1.49 0.87
C LEU A 160 -14.65 -1.74 1.89
N ARG A 161 -15.89 -1.37 1.57
CA ARG A 161 -17.07 -1.68 2.40
C ARG A 161 -17.29 -3.18 2.50
N ALA A 162 -17.29 -3.88 1.36
CA ALA A 162 -17.43 -5.34 1.33
C ALA A 162 -16.33 -6.04 2.15
N ALA A 163 -15.08 -5.57 2.07
CA ALA A 163 -13.98 -6.08 2.89
C ALA A 163 -14.16 -5.76 4.39
N GLY A 164 -14.76 -4.62 4.74
CA GLY A 164 -15.14 -4.29 6.11
C GLY A 164 -16.25 -5.22 6.63
N ASP A 165 -17.30 -5.42 5.85
CA ASP A 165 -18.42 -6.31 6.20
C ASP A 165 -17.96 -7.77 6.35
N GLU A 166 -16.96 -8.19 5.57
CA GLU A 166 -16.34 -9.51 5.70
C GLU A 166 -15.50 -9.63 6.98
N LEU A 167 -14.79 -8.58 7.38
CA LEU A 167 -14.05 -8.53 8.65
C LEU A 167 -15.01 -8.53 9.85
N ASP A 168 -16.07 -7.73 9.83
CA ASP A 168 -17.08 -7.68 10.89
C ASP A 168 -17.79 -9.04 11.03
N ARG A 169 -18.04 -9.73 9.92
CA ARG A 169 -18.58 -11.10 9.91
C ARG A 169 -17.59 -12.12 10.48
N ALA A 170 -16.31 -12.00 10.13
CA ALA A 170 -15.26 -12.89 10.65
C ALA A 170 -15.01 -12.67 12.15
N GLU A 171 -15.10 -11.43 12.63
CA GLU A 171 -14.97 -11.08 14.05
C GLU A 171 -16.22 -11.51 14.84
N GLY A 172 -17.41 -11.37 14.26
CA GLY A 172 -18.67 -11.89 14.83
C GLY A 172 -18.72 -13.42 14.96
N LEU A 173 -17.95 -14.16 14.17
CA LEU A 173 -17.80 -15.63 14.28
C LEU A 173 -16.79 -16.06 15.36
N THR A 174 -15.98 -15.14 15.90
CA THR A 174 -15.00 -15.45 16.97
C THR A 174 -15.55 -15.29 18.38
N VAL A 175 -16.79 -14.80 18.53
CA VAL A 175 -17.49 -14.74 19.82
C VAL A 175 -18.60 -15.79 19.86
N GLU A 176 -18.24 -17.08 19.86
CA GLU A 176 -19.08 -18.03 20.57
C GLU A 176 -18.81 -17.79 22.07
N PRO A 177 -19.81 -17.32 22.86
CA PRO A 177 -19.70 -17.44 24.29
C PRO A 177 -19.67 -18.94 24.58
N THR A 178 -18.52 -19.46 24.99
CA THR A 178 -18.43 -20.74 25.67
C THR A 178 -19.50 -20.75 26.74
N ALA A 179 -20.59 -21.48 26.47
CA ALA A 179 -21.65 -21.71 27.41
C ALA A 179 -21.02 -22.45 28.58
N ILE A 180 -20.69 -21.70 29.63
CA ILE A 180 -20.41 -22.28 30.94
C ILE A 180 -21.74 -22.90 31.37
N GLU A 181 -21.81 -24.23 31.23
CA GLU A 181 -22.86 -25.06 31.81
C GLU A 181 -23.11 -24.60 33.25
N ARG A 182 -24.25 -23.94 33.45
CA ARG A 182 -24.86 -23.86 34.77
C ARG A 182 -25.37 -25.26 35.08
N SER A 183 -24.60 -25.99 35.86
CA SER A 183 -25.05 -27.21 36.53
C SER A 183 -26.31 -26.89 37.36
N PRO A 184 -27.44 -27.59 37.18
CA PRO A 184 -28.62 -27.44 38.02
C PRO A 184 -28.38 -28.14 39.37
N GLY A 185 -28.94 -27.57 40.43
CA GLY A 185 -28.55 -27.89 41.81
C GLY A 185 -29.20 -29.12 42.45
N VAL A 186 -29.17 -29.07 43.79
CA VAL A 186 -29.84 -29.94 44.79
C VAL A 186 -29.07 -31.27 45.01
N SER A 187 -28.68 -31.66 46.23
CA SER A 187 -29.24 -31.45 47.58
C SER A 187 -28.26 -30.90 48.61
#